data_AF-A0AAI8YVI1-F1
#
_entry.id   AF-A0AAI8YVI1-F1
#
_cell.length_a   1.000
_cell.length_b   1.000
_cell.length_c   1.000
_cell.angle_alpha   90.00
_cell.angle_beta   90.00
_cell.angle_gamma   90.00
#
_symmetry.space_group_name_H-M   'P 1'
#
loop_
_entity.id
_entity.type
_entity.pdbx_description
1 polymer ?
#
loop_
_entity_poly.entity_id
_entity_poly.type
_entity_poly.pdbx_seq_one_letter_code
_entity_poly.pdbx_strand_id
1 'polypeptide(L)'
;MHFGLTTTPFSLLLLAATSTVRAWDHGTEAQNFACPPEDIINTRCLGKGDCLYQNLQGCDSYIQCDPIDVTKGTAKPIIMHCPRGLEWNDVKKQCDDHEHTTCYEHWNHWLPEL
;
A
#
# COMPACT_ATOMS: atom_id res chain seq x y z
N MET A 1 33.66 -35.50 -58.25
CA MET A 1 33.33 -36.80 -57.63
C MET A 1 34.12 -36.96 -56.34
N HIS A 2 33.53 -36.63 -55.19
CA HIS A 2 33.63 -37.35 -53.91
C HIS A 2 32.80 -36.60 -52.87
N PHE A 3 32.02 -37.38 -52.13
CA PHE A 3 31.04 -36.97 -51.12
C PHE A 3 31.74 -36.60 -49.80
N GLY A 4 31.18 -35.61 -49.10
CA GLY A 4 31.44 -35.38 -47.69
C GLY A 4 30.11 -35.10 -46.98
N LEU A 5 29.50 -36.16 -46.45
CA LEU A 5 28.37 -36.06 -45.52
C LEU A 5 28.86 -35.41 -44.23
N THR A 6 28.21 -34.33 -43.79
CA THR A 6 28.22 -33.93 -42.38
C THR A 6 26.80 -33.75 -41.89
N THR A 7 26.61 -34.25 -40.69
CA THR A 7 25.40 -34.65 -40.00
C THR A 7 24.61 -33.46 -39.46
N THR A 8 23.28 -33.53 -39.55
CA THR A 8 22.36 -32.68 -38.77
C THR A 8 22.45 -33.07 -37.29
N PRO A 9 22.11 -32.15 -36.37
CA PRO A 9 20.72 -32.16 -35.94
C PRO A 9 20.12 -30.76 -35.88
N PHE A 10 18.95 -30.63 -36.52
CA PHE A 10 17.97 -29.60 -36.24
C PHE A 10 17.72 -29.61 -34.73
N SER A 11 18.26 -28.60 -34.03
CA SER A 11 17.86 -28.33 -32.66
C SER A 11 16.41 -27.87 -32.71
N LEU A 12 15.49 -28.76 -32.34
CA LEU A 12 14.14 -28.41 -31.93
C LEU A 12 14.26 -27.45 -30.75
N LEU A 13 14.12 -26.14 -30.99
CA LEU A 13 13.80 -25.21 -29.93
C LEU A 13 12.27 -25.20 -29.76
N LEU A 14 11.88 -25.53 -28.53
CA LEU A 14 10.53 -25.74 -28.05
C LEU A 14 9.63 -24.52 -28.26
N LEU A 15 8.36 -24.80 -28.59
CA LEU A 15 7.24 -23.86 -28.52
C LEU A 15 7.21 -23.23 -27.12
N ALA A 16 7.61 -21.96 -27.01
CA ALA A 16 7.28 -21.16 -25.84
C ALA A 16 5.78 -20.85 -25.90
N ALA A 17 4.98 -21.66 -25.21
CA ALA A 17 3.61 -21.30 -24.89
C ALA A 17 3.66 -20.01 -24.07
N THR A 18 3.29 -18.88 -24.68
CA THR A 18 3.12 -17.62 -23.96
C THR A 18 1.84 -17.73 -23.14
N SER A 19 1.96 -18.36 -21.97
CA SER A 19 1.00 -18.18 -20.89
C SER A 19 1.03 -16.71 -20.51
N THR A 20 0.18 -15.90 -21.14
CA THR A 20 -0.16 -14.58 -20.61
C THR A 20 -1.02 -14.82 -19.38
N VAL A 21 -0.37 -15.21 -18.30
CA VAL A 21 -0.93 -15.03 -16.96
C VAL A 21 -1.17 -13.54 -16.84
N ARG A 22 -2.43 -13.11 -17.01
CA ARG A 22 -2.88 -11.83 -16.49
C ARG A 22 -2.75 -11.97 -14.97
N ALA A 23 -1.63 -11.51 -14.44
CA ALA A 23 -1.50 -11.23 -13.03
C ALA A 23 -2.61 -10.24 -12.69
N TRP A 24 -3.55 -10.67 -11.88
CA TRP A 24 -4.53 -9.79 -11.28
C TRP A 24 -3.74 -9.01 -10.22
N ASP A 25 -3.41 -7.77 -10.57
CA ASP A 25 -2.77 -6.80 -9.69
C ASP A 25 -3.75 -6.48 -8.56
N HIS A 26 -3.60 -7.15 -7.42
CA HIS A 26 -4.24 -6.75 -6.17
C HIS A 26 -3.53 -5.47 -5.69
N GLY A 27 -3.93 -4.35 -6.28
CA GLY A 27 -3.35 -3.03 -6.08
C GLY A 27 -3.22 -2.64 -4.61
N THR A 28 -1.98 -2.48 -4.16
CA THR A 28 -1.34 -1.20 -3.74
C THR A 28 -2.18 -0.10 -3.04
N GLU A 29 -3.31 -0.39 -2.41
CA GLU A 29 -4.21 0.66 -1.89
C GLU A 29 -3.60 1.56 -0.80
N ALA A 30 -2.63 1.09 0.02
CA ALA A 30 -1.87 2.00 0.90
C ALA A 30 -0.42 2.31 0.47
N GLN A 31 -0.01 1.92 -0.75
CA GLN A 31 1.28 2.38 -1.31
C GLN A 31 1.17 3.71 -2.07
N ASN A 32 -0.04 4.27 -2.20
CA ASN A 32 -0.27 5.51 -2.96
C ASN A 32 -1.00 6.61 -2.16
N PHE A 33 -0.95 6.57 -0.82
CA PHE A 33 -1.51 7.65 -0.02
C PHE A 33 -0.72 8.94 -0.24
N ALA A 34 -1.43 10.02 -0.58
CA ALA A 34 -0.86 11.37 -0.68
C ALA A 34 -1.41 12.23 0.45
N CYS A 35 -0.52 12.93 1.15
CA CYS A 35 -0.90 13.85 2.21
C CYS A 35 -1.78 14.99 1.68
N PRO A 36 -2.95 15.25 2.27
CA PRO A 36 -3.84 16.35 1.87
C PRO A 36 -3.14 17.72 1.95
N PRO A 37 -2.97 18.44 0.82
CA PRO A 37 -2.26 19.73 0.81
C PRO A 37 -2.91 20.81 1.67
N GLU A 38 -4.24 20.82 1.75
CA GLU A 38 -4.99 21.80 2.55
C GLU A 38 -4.68 21.68 4.04
N ASP A 39 -4.64 20.47 4.58
CA ASP A 39 -4.31 20.26 6.00
C ASP A 39 -2.90 20.74 6.31
N ILE A 40 -1.94 20.46 5.42
CA ILE A 40 -0.54 20.90 5.56
C ILE A 40 -0.45 22.44 5.55
N ILE A 41 -1.15 23.11 4.63
CA ILE A 41 -1.13 24.57 4.51
C ILE A 41 -1.80 25.23 5.73
N ASN A 42 -2.96 24.71 6.13
CA ASN A 42 -3.82 25.34 7.14
C ASN A 42 -3.28 25.11 8.56
N THR A 43 -2.82 23.90 8.85
CA THR A 43 -2.42 23.50 10.21
C THR A 43 -0.91 23.52 10.41
N ARG A 44 -0.13 23.42 9.32
CA ARG A 44 1.31 23.19 9.35
C ARG A 44 1.71 21.94 10.17
N CYS A 45 0.77 21.03 10.39
CA CYS A 45 0.94 19.80 11.16
C CYS A 45 1.49 20.05 12.59
N LEU A 46 1.08 21.14 13.24
CA LEU A 46 1.61 21.55 14.56
C LEU A 46 0.76 21.05 15.74
N GLY A 47 -0.54 20.87 15.52
CA GLY A 47 -1.47 20.33 16.51
C GLY A 47 -1.31 18.82 16.68
N LYS A 48 -1.68 18.32 17.86
CA LYS A 48 -1.53 16.90 18.23
C LYS A 48 -2.23 15.93 17.26
N GLY A 49 -3.36 16.34 16.68
CA GLY A 49 -4.14 15.52 15.74
C GLY A 49 -4.00 15.95 14.28
N ASP A 50 -3.16 16.96 14.00
CA ASP A 50 -3.02 17.48 12.65
C ASP A 50 -2.22 16.51 11.78
N CYS A 51 -2.65 16.36 10.53
CA CYS A 51 -1.95 15.57 9.52
C CYS A 51 -1.75 14.09 9.90
N LEU A 52 -2.67 13.54 10.68
CA LEU A 52 -2.75 12.13 11.04
C LEU A 52 -3.96 11.48 10.36
N TYR A 53 -3.75 10.33 9.72
CA TYR A 53 -4.76 9.65 8.91
C TYR A 53 -4.75 8.14 9.13
N GLN A 54 -5.89 7.51 8.87
CA GLN A 54 -6.01 6.06 8.93
C GLN A 54 -5.13 5.35 7.89
N ASN A 55 -4.49 4.24 8.30
CA ASN A 55 -3.86 3.32 7.37
C ASN A 55 -4.86 2.23 6.95
N LEU A 56 -5.17 2.12 5.66
CA LEU A 56 -6.11 1.12 5.14
C LEU A 56 -5.51 -0.30 5.08
N GLN A 57 -4.19 -0.43 5.24
CA GLN A 57 -3.52 -1.75 5.24
C GLN A 57 -3.52 -2.45 6.61
N GLY A 58 -3.83 -1.75 7.71
CA GLY A 58 -3.83 -2.38 9.03
C GLY A 58 -4.22 -1.41 10.15
N CYS A 59 -4.98 -1.94 11.13
CA CYS A 59 -5.52 -1.16 12.23
C CYS A 59 -4.50 -0.78 13.31
N ASP A 60 -3.40 -1.54 13.39
CA ASP A 60 -2.29 -1.32 14.32
C ASP A 60 -1.31 -0.23 13.85
N SER A 61 -1.70 0.57 12.86
CA SER A 61 -0.89 1.65 12.32
C SER A 61 -1.73 2.80 11.78
N TYR A 62 -1.08 3.94 11.60
CA TYR A 62 -1.66 5.15 11.02
C TYR A 62 -0.62 5.84 10.15
N ILE A 63 -1.05 6.82 9.37
CA ILE A 63 -0.17 7.64 8.53
C ILE A 63 -0.01 9.00 9.20
N GLN A 64 1.24 9.40 9.41
CA GLN A 64 1.62 10.76 9.78
C GLN A 64 2.29 11.42 8.58
N CYS A 65 1.85 12.62 8.24
CA CYS A 65 2.48 13.42 7.19
C CYS A 65 3.55 14.34 7.78
N ASP A 66 4.79 14.21 7.29
CA ASP A 66 5.94 15.06 7.64
C ASP A 66 6.10 16.18 6.60
N PRO A 67 5.80 17.46 6.94
CA PRO A 67 5.83 18.57 5.99
C PRO A 67 7.20 18.77 5.33
N ILE A 68 7.19 18.92 4.00
CA ILE A 68 8.37 19.30 3.21
C ILE A 68 8.30 20.78 2.85
N ASP A 69 7.14 21.25 2.35
CA ASP A 69 6.90 22.65 2.01
C ASP A 69 5.45 23.01 2.35
N VAL A 70 5.26 23.67 3.49
CA VAL A 70 3.95 24.10 3.98
C VAL A 70 3.29 25.18 3.10
N THR A 71 4.05 25.89 2.27
CA THR A 71 3.49 26.90 1.36
C THR A 71 2.89 26.26 0.10
N LYS A 72 3.40 25.09 -0.27
CA LYS A 72 2.92 24.30 -1.41
C LYS A 72 2.05 23.10 -0.99
N GLY A 73 1.86 22.90 0.30
CA GLY A 73 1.11 21.77 0.85
C GLY A 73 1.74 20.42 0.51
N THR A 74 3.07 20.32 0.50
CA THR A 74 3.76 19.04 0.26
C THR A 74 4.28 18.45 1.55
N ALA A 75 4.10 17.13 1.71
CA ALA A 75 4.58 16.36 2.85
C ALA A 75 4.90 14.93 2.42
N LYS A 76 5.74 14.25 3.21
CA LYS A 76 6.01 12.82 3.06
C LYS A 76 5.09 12.01 3.97
N PRO A 77 4.33 11.02 3.46
CA PRO A 77 3.58 10.11 4.32
C PRO A 77 4.53 9.12 5.00
N ILE A 78 4.33 8.91 6.30
CA ILE A 78 5.11 7.99 7.13
C ILE A 78 4.12 7.08 7.85
N ILE A 79 4.33 5.76 7.73
CA ILE A 79 3.55 4.78 8.50
C ILE A 79 4.11 4.75 9.92
N MET A 80 3.23 4.97 10.89
CA MET A 80 3.50 4.94 12.31
C MET A 80 2.74 3.78 12.93
N HIS A 81 3.41 2.96 13.73
CA HIS A 81 2.78 1.82 14.40
C HIS A 81 2.23 2.23 15.77
N CYS A 82 1.05 1.71 16.08
CA CYS A 82 0.48 1.79 17.42
C CYS A 82 1.28 0.91 18.41
N PRO A 83 1.26 1.26 19.71
CA PRO A 83 1.71 0.33 20.74
C PRO A 83 0.96 -1.00 20.65
N ARG A 84 1.60 -2.09 21.08
CA ARG A 84 1.02 -3.44 20.99
C ARG A 84 -0.36 -3.50 21.65
N GLY A 85 -1.32 -4.05 20.92
CA GLY A 85 -2.70 -4.26 21.37
C GLY A 85 -3.61 -3.03 21.22
N LEU A 86 -3.10 -1.93 20.68
CA LEU A 86 -3.89 -0.73 20.37
C LEU A 86 -4.09 -0.59 18.87
N GLU A 87 -5.17 0.08 18.50
CA GLU A 87 -5.57 0.33 17.12
C GLU A 87 -5.87 1.81 16.90
N TRP A 88 -5.80 2.25 15.65
CA TRP A 88 -6.05 3.65 15.30
C TRP A 88 -7.52 4.06 15.49
N ASN A 89 -7.74 5.11 16.29
CA ASN A 89 -8.99 5.86 16.35
C ASN A 89 -8.82 7.18 15.59
N ASP A 90 -9.43 7.27 14.42
CA ASP A 90 -9.37 8.43 13.51
C ASP A 90 -10.21 9.61 14.00
N VAL A 91 -11.21 9.37 14.86
CA VAL A 91 -12.02 10.45 15.47
C VAL A 91 -11.20 11.18 16.54
N LYS A 92 -10.45 10.45 17.38
CA LYS A 92 -9.59 11.02 18.42
C LYS A 92 -8.18 11.34 17.93
N LYS A 93 -7.81 10.88 16.73
CA LYS A 93 -6.47 10.96 16.13
C LYS A 93 -5.38 10.39 17.06
N GLN A 94 -5.62 9.20 17.60
CA GLN A 94 -4.67 8.48 18.45
C GLN A 94 -4.88 6.96 18.40
N CYS A 95 -3.87 6.21 18.83
CA CYS A 95 -4.06 4.79 19.13
C CYS A 95 -4.89 4.63 20.41
N ASP A 96 -5.86 3.72 20.36
CA ASP A 96 -6.83 3.47 21.42
C ASP A 96 -7.12 1.97 21.52
N ASP A 97 -7.88 1.56 22.53
CA ASP A 97 -8.29 0.16 22.69
C ASP A 97 -9.21 -0.27 21.53
N HIS A 98 -9.22 -1.58 21.23
CA HIS A 98 -10.02 -2.16 20.15
C HIS A 98 -11.51 -1.76 20.18
N GLU A 99 -12.11 -1.62 21.38
CA GLU A 99 -13.51 -1.19 21.55
C GLU A 99 -13.79 0.24 21.07
N HIS A 100 -12.75 1.06 20.91
CA HIS A 100 -12.82 2.45 20.49
C HIS A 100 -12.13 2.71 19.15
N THR A 101 -11.66 1.67 18.46
CA THR A 101 -11.08 1.79 17.13
C THR A 101 -12.10 2.38 16.16
N THR A 102 -11.63 3.19 15.21
CA THR A 102 -12.45 3.54 14.02
C THR A 102 -11.91 2.82 12.80
N CYS A 103 -11.03 1.84 13.01
CA CYS A 103 -10.58 0.95 11.97
C CYS A 103 -11.72 0.07 11.52
N TYR A 104 -12.18 0.32 10.32
CA TYR A 104 -12.86 -0.70 9.56
C TYR A 104 -11.75 -1.46 8.87
N GLU A 105 -11.40 -2.63 9.41
CA GLU A 105 -10.67 -3.59 8.59
C GLU A 105 -11.41 -3.66 7.25
N HIS A 106 -10.71 -3.59 6.12
CA HIS A 106 -11.30 -3.75 4.77
C HIS A 106 -11.83 -5.19 4.55
N TRP A 107 -12.28 -5.86 5.60
CA TRP A 107 -12.71 -7.24 5.72
C TRP A 107 -14.23 -7.32 5.80
N ASN A 108 -14.86 -7.16 4.64
CA ASN A 108 -15.99 -8.01 4.27
C ASN A 108 -15.98 -8.40 2.78
N HIS A 109 -14.84 -8.40 2.10
CA HIS A 109 -14.78 -8.88 0.71
C HIS A 109 -14.23 -10.31 0.51
N TRP A 110 -13.83 -11.02 1.58
CA TRP A 110 -13.35 -12.41 1.44
C TRP A 110 -13.79 -13.37 2.57
N LEU A 111 -14.95 -13.14 3.17
CA LEU A 111 -15.67 -14.24 3.84
C LEU A 111 -16.64 -14.86 2.83
N PRO A 112 -16.45 -16.12 2.38
CA PRO A 112 -17.54 -16.84 1.76
C PRO A 112 -18.63 -17.02 2.83
N GLU A 113 -19.84 -16.53 2.54
CA GLU A 113 -21.02 -16.68 3.39
C GLU A 113 -21.20 -18.16 3.78
N LEU A 114 -21.41 -18.43 5.08
CA LEU A 114 -21.90 -19.71 5.59
C LEU A 114 -23.42 -19.81 5.40
#